data_AF-A0A7W8FV55-F1
#
_entry.id   AF-A0A7W8FV55-F1
#
_cell.length_a   1.000
_cell.length_b   1.000
_cell.length_c   1.000
_cell.angle_alpha   90.00
_cell.angle_beta   90.00
_cell.angle_gamma   90.00
#
_symmetry.space_group_name_H-M   'P 1'
#
loop_
_entity.id
_entity.type
_entity.pdbx_description
1 polymer ?
#
loop_
_entity_poly.entity_id
_entity_poly.type
_entity_poly.pdbx_seq_one_letter_code
_entity_poly.pdbx_strand_id
1 'polypeptide(L)'
;MPPFDEERRIHLYLPDDWREAGRCYPVLYMFDGHNLFEDSEATYGTSWHLADTIQKMHKELIVVGQECSHVGDNRISEYSPFDFEEAVFKKEPVKGQGDRTMQFFVQTLKPYIDAHYPTLRDRRFTWIGGSSCGGTMAYFAGIRHSAVFSKAVCVSPFIAPMYEQFLQLTKETVISPDTAFYLSWGAKENGDHLFVYETKMCTELANRLIEKNFPVYFNVKPSGRHCEADWSLEVPEILKFLFHR
;
A
#
# COMPACT_ATOMS: atom_id res chain seq x y z
N MET A 1 18.36 4.77 -10.20
CA MET A 1 18.57 6.02 -9.43
C MET A 1 17.48 6.10 -8.38
N PRO A 2 17.75 6.67 -7.19
CA PRO A 2 16.71 6.91 -6.20
C PRO A 2 15.63 7.88 -6.74
N PRO A 3 14.39 7.83 -6.23
CA PRO A 3 13.30 8.66 -6.75
C PRO A 3 13.53 10.15 -6.52
N PHE A 4 14.23 10.56 -5.47
CA PHE A 4 14.26 11.97 -5.00
C PHE A 4 15.67 12.54 -4.79
N ASP A 5 16.66 12.02 -5.51
CA ASP A 5 18.09 12.39 -5.31
C ASP A 5 18.60 12.14 -3.88
N GLU A 6 17.84 11.36 -3.10
CA GLU A 6 18.13 10.95 -1.74
C GLU A 6 18.08 9.42 -1.65
N GLU A 7 19.00 8.83 -0.92
CA GLU A 7 18.97 7.39 -0.67
C GLU A 7 17.78 7.03 0.23
N ARG A 8 17.09 5.94 -0.13
CA ARG A 8 16.02 5.33 0.67
C ARG A 8 16.40 3.88 0.91
N ARG A 9 16.31 3.42 2.15
CA ARG A 9 16.53 2.01 2.50
C ARG A 9 15.38 1.18 1.95
N ILE A 10 15.72 -0.01 1.44
CA ILE A 10 14.77 -1.05 1.09
C ILE A 10 14.86 -2.15 2.14
N HIS A 11 13.72 -2.49 2.72
CA HIS A 11 13.56 -3.55 3.70
C HIS A 11 13.06 -4.81 2.99
N LEU A 12 13.74 -5.93 3.17
CA LEU A 12 13.46 -7.16 2.44
C LEU A 12 13.16 -8.31 3.39
N TYR A 13 12.01 -8.94 3.19
CA TYR A 13 11.75 -10.28 3.71
C TYR A 13 11.92 -11.30 2.58
N LEU A 14 12.69 -12.35 2.86
CA LEU A 14 12.94 -13.46 1.95
C LEU A 14 12.56 -14.76 2.65
N PRO A 15 11.81 -15.67 1.99
CA PRO A 15 11.59 -17.03 2.50
C PRO A 15 12.92 -17.75 2.74
N ASP A 16 13.03 -18.60 3.78
CA ASP A 16 14.29 -19.25 4.18
C ASP A 16 14.96 -20.04 3.03
N ASP A 17 14.14 -20.61 2.15
CA ASP A 17 14.53 -21.45 1.03
C ASP A 17 14.74 -20.68 -0.28
N TRP A 18 14.79 -19.34 -0.26
CA TRP A 18 14.85 -18.54 -1.49
C TRP A 18 16.08 -18.81 -2.37
N ARG A 19 17.16 -19.34 -1.80
CA ARG A 19 18.38 -19.69 -2.55
C ARG A 19 18.32 -21.07 -3.20
N GLU A 20 17.29 -21.87 -2.90
CA GLU A 20 17.13 -23.19 -3.49
C GLU A 20 16.80 -23.09 -4.98
N ALA A 21 17.42 -23.96 -5.78
CA ALA A 21 17.28 -23.92 -7.23
C ALA A 21 15.83 -24.22 -7.65
N GLY A 22 15.30 -23.39 -8.56
CA GLY A 22 13.96 -23.57 -9.15
C GLY A 22 12.80 -22.96 -8.34
N ARG A 23 13.08 -22.34 -7.19
CA ARG A 23 12.07 -21.57 -6.44
C ARG A 23 11.85 -20.20 -7.10
N CYS A 24 10.59 -19.75 -7.11
CA CYS A 24 10.18 -18.40 -7.51
C CYS A 24 8.96 -17.99 -6.68
N TYR A 25 8.91 -16.73 -6.22
CA TYR A 25 7.89 -16.28 -5.27
C TYR A 25 7.09 -15.09 -5.80
N PRO A 26 5.80 -14.96 -5.44
CA PRO A 26 5.09 -13.70 -5.57
C PRO A 26 5.78 -12.62 -4.72
N VAL A 27 5.59 -11.36 -5.11
CA VAL A 27 6.23 -10.21 -4.47
C VAL A 27 5.18 -9.21 -4.03
N LEU A 28 5.19 -8.88 -2.74
CA LEU A 28 4.42 -7.79 -2.15
C LEU A 28 5.33 -6.57 -1.96
N TYR A 29 5.07 -5.50 -2.70
CA TYR A 29 5.70 -4.21 -2.49
C TYR A 29 4.93 -3.44 -1.41
N MET A 30 5.63 -2.90 -0.43
CA MET A 30 5.03 -2.17 0.68
C MET A 30 5.62 -0.76 0.80
N PHE A 31 4.76 0.20 1.11
CA PHE A 31 5.17 1.52 1.58
C PHE A 31 5.55 1.46 3.07
N ASP A 32 6.34 2.43 3.54
CA ASP A 32 6.77 2.55 4.94
C ASP A 32 7.56 1.33 5.45
N GLY A 33 8.62 0.95 4.71
CA GLY A 33 9.41 -0.26 4.97
C GLY A 33 9.90 -0.45 6.42
N HIS A 34 10.24 0.64 7.11
CA HIS A 34 10.71 0.64 8.49
C HIS A 34 9.63 0.17 9.50
N ASN A 35 8.36 0.21 9.14
CA ASN A 35 7.26 -0.23 10.00
C ASN A 35 6.91 -1.71 9.82
N LEU A 36 7.53 -2.46 8.89
CA LEU A 36 6.97 -3.74 8.46
C LEU A 36 7.31 -4.94 9.35
N PHE A 37 8.51 -4.97 9.91
CA PHE A 37 9.08 -6.21 10.46
C PHE A 37 9.36 -6.13 11.96
N GLU A 38 10.14 -5.14 12.39
CA GLU A 38 10.68 -5.07 13.75
C GLU A 38 10.14 -3.85 14.50
N ASP A 39 9.67 -4.03 15.73
CA ASP A 39 9.15 -2.94 16.57
C ASP A 39 10.21 -1.87 16.87
N SER A 40 11.48 -2.27 16.90
CA SER A 40 12.62 -1.36 17.13
C SER A 40 12.88 -0.40 15.97
N GLU A 41 12.41 -0.71 14.77
CA GLU A 41 12.53 0.16 13.59
C GLU A 41 11.24 0.96 13.32
N ALA A 42 10.13 0.56 13.94
CA ALA A 42 8.83 1.18 13.73
C ALA A 42 8.73 2.58 14.37
N THR A 43 8.16 3.53 13.63
CA THR A 43 8.09 4.95 14.04
C THR A 43 7.39 5.15 15.38
N TYR A 44 6.35 4.35 15.66
CA TYR A 44 5.52 4.48 16.87
C TYR A 44 5.64 3.29 17.83
N GLY A 45 6.72 2.50 17.71
CA GLY A 45 7.04 1.41 18.65
C GLY A 45 6.25 0.12 18.46
N THR A 46 5.51 -0.02 17.37
CA THR A 46 4.92 -1.30 16.96
C THR A 46 4.94 -1.40 15.44
N SER A 47 5.43 -2.51 14.93
CA SER A 47 5.51 -2.84 13.52
C SER A 47 4.27 -3.65 13.08
N TRP A 48 4.22 -3.99 11.79
CA TRP A 48 3.19 -4.86 11.25
C TRP A 48 3.37 -6.34 11.63
N HIS A 49 4.50 -6.71 12.23
CA HIS A 49 4.88 -8.12 12.50
C HIS A 49 4.67 -9.01 11.26
N LEU A 50 5.02 -8.47 10.09
CA LEU A 50 4.68 -9.09 8.81
C LEU A 50 5.44 -10.40 8.62
N ALA A 51 6.73 -10.43 8.97
CA ALA A 51 7.56 -11.64 8.90
C ALA A 51 6.99 -12.78 9.77
N ASP A 52 6.68 -12.49 11.04
CA ASP A 52 6.11 -13.45 11.99
C ASP A 52 4.80 -14.04 11.46
N THR A 53 3.92 -13.18 10.93
CA THR A 53 2.62 -13.63 10.43
C THR A 53 2.76 -14.47 9.15
N ILE A 54 3.69 -14.09 8.26
CA ILE A 54 4.01 -14.85 7.05
C ILE A 54 4.51 -16.25 7.41
N GLN A 55 5.46 -16.35 8.34
CA GLN A 55 6.01 -17.62 8.82
C GLN A 55 4.94 -18.47 9.49
N LYS A 56 4.16 -17.89 10.40
CA LYS A 56 3.07 -18.56 11.12
C LYS A 56 2.00 -19.12 10.18
N MET A 57 1.73 -18.44 9.07
CA MET A 57 0.74 -18.85 8.08
C MET A 57 1.32 -19.69 6.94
N HIS A 58 2.63 -20.00 6.98
CA HIS A 58 3.36 -20.73 5.94
C HIS A 58 3.11 -20.14 4.54
N LYS A 59 3.17 -18.82 4.42
CA LYS A 59 3.04 -18.12 3.13
C LYS A 59 4.39 -17.96 2.47
N GLU A 60 4.43 -18.23 1.17
CA GLU A 60 5.65 -18.17 0.36
C GLU A 60 5.58 -16.92 -0.53
N LEU A 61 6.21 -15.84 -0.08
CA LEU A 61 6.30 -14.57 -0.80
C LEU A 61 7.56 -13.80 -0.39
N ILE A 62 8.01 -12.92 -1.29
CA ILE A 62 8.99 -11.88 -0.97
C ILE A 62 8.22 -10.61 -0.58
N VAL A 63 8.68 -9.89 0.44
CA VAL A 63 8.19 -8.54 0.74
C VAL A 63 9.30 -7.52 0.49
N VAL A 64 8.96 -6.45 -0.23
CA VAL A 64 9.86 -5.35 -0.56
C VAL A 64 9.28 -4.04 -0.02
N GLY A 65 9.79 -3.59 1.13
CA GLY A 65 9.36 -2.36 1.79
C GLY A 65 10.25 -1.17 1.41
N GLN A 66 9.73 -0.16 0.74
CA GLN A 66 10.45 1.11 0.59
C GLN A 66 10.28 1.95 1.84
N GLU A 67 11.38 2.36 2.47
CA GLU A 67 11.33 3.35 3.55
C GLU A 67 10.87 4.73 3.02
N CYS A 68 10.06 5.44 3.81
CA CYS A 68 9.64 6.79 3.50
C CYS A 68 10.74 7.81 3.82
N SER A 69 10.53 9.07 3.44
CA SER A 69 11.37 10.16 3.95
C SER A 69 11.10 10.43 5.43
N HIS A 70 12.16 10.69 6.19
CA HIS A 70 12.11 11.17 7.58
C HIS A 70 12.42 12.68 7.69
N VAL A 71 12.46 13.37 6.55
CA VAL A 71 12.78 14.81 6.49
C VAL A 71 11.48 15.61 6.39
N GLY A 72 11.12 16.30 7.47
CA GLY A 72 9.92 17.15 7.51
C GLY A 72 8.66 16.41 7.07
N ASP A 73 7.86 17.04 6.21
CA ASP A 73 6.62 16.46 5.66
C ASP A 73 6.82 15.77 4.30
N ASN A 74 8.07 15.46 3.91
CA ASN A 74 8.37 14.89 2.59
C ASN A 74 7.60 13.58 2.35
N ARG A 75 7.42 12.73 3.37
CA ARG A 75 6.58 11.52 3.25
C ARG A 75 5.20 11.83 2.68
N ILE A 76 4.54 12.89 3.16
CA ILE A 76 3.19 13.26 2.70
C ILE A 76 3.25 13.61 1.20
N SER A 77 4.21 14.44 0.79
CA SER A 77 4.41 14.81 -0.61
C SER A 77 4.74 13.59 -1.50
N GLU A 78 5.72 12.77 -1.11
CA GLU A 78 6.15 11.58 -1.82
C GLU A 78 5.01 10.56 -1.98
N TYR A 79 4.16 10.42 -0.97
CA TYR A 79 3.05 9.46 -0.95
C TYR A 79 1.68 10.10 -1.25
N SER A 80 1.67 11.21 -2.00
CA SER A 80 0.44 11.84 -2.48
C SER A 80 0.40 11.87 -3.99
N PRO A 81 -0.60 11.23 -4.63
CA PRO A 81 -0.72 11.24 -6.09
C PRO A 81 -1.07 12.60 -6.69
N PHE A 82 -1.69 13.48 -5.90
CA PHE A 82 -2.20 14.76 -6.35
C PHE A 82 -1.76 15.88 -5.40
N ASP A 83 -1.74 17.10 -5.92
CA ASP A 83 -1.68 18.30 -5.10
C ASP A 83 -2.97 18.43 -4.29
N PHE A 84 -2.86 18.89 -3.04
CA PHE A 84 -4.02 19.22 -2.21
C PHE A 84 -3.70 20.30 -1.18
N GLU A 85 -4.75 20.98 -0.71
CA GLU A 85 -4.67 21.97 0.37
C GLU A 85 -4.76 21.26 1.72
N GLU A 86 -3.77 21.46 2.59
CA GLU A 86 -3.79 20.87 3.94
C GLU A 86 -4.54 21.77 4.94
N ALA A 87 -5.86 21.77 4.80
CA ALA A 87 -6.76 22.64 5.57
C ALA A 87 -6.74 22.34 7.09
N VAL A 88 -6.39 21.11 7.50
CA VAL A 88 -6.45 20.68 8.91
C VAL A 88 -5.33 21.27 9.75
N PHE A 89 -4.12 21.41 9.18
CA PHE A 89 -2.94 21.89 9.92
C PHE A 89 -2.49 23.30 9.51
N LYS A 90 -3.22 23.99 8.62
CA LYS A 90 -2.87 25.32 8.09
C LYS A 90 -1.42 25.36 7.57
N LYS A 91 -1.01 24.30 6.86
CA LYS A 91 0.30 24.21 6.21
C LYS A 91 0.22 24.74 4.78
N GLU A 92 1.38 24.97 4.20
CA GLU A 92 1.50 25.22 2.76
C GLU A 92 0.85 24.08 1.95
N PRO A 93 0.34 24.36 0.73
CA PRO A 93 -0.23 23.34 -0.14
C PRO A 93 0.75 22.19 -0.36
N VAL A 94 0.26 20.95 -0.22
CA VAL A 94 1.07 19.76 -0.48
C VAL A 94 1.20 19.58 -1.99
N LYS A 95 2.46 19.46 -2.46
CA LYS A 95 2.77 19.06 -3.83
C LYS A 95 2.85 17.54 -3.93
N GLY A 96 1.97 16.94 -4.71
CA GLY A 96 1.92 15.50 -4.91
C GLY A 96 3.09 15.01 -5.76
N GLN A 97 3.83 14.02 -5.26
CA GLN A 97 4.92 13.37 -5.98
C GLN A 97 4.68 11.86 -6.19
N GLY A 98 3.45 11.40 -6.02
CA GLY A 98 3.10 9.98 -6.14
C GLY A 98 3.43 9.36 -7.49
N ASP A 99 3.26 10.09 -8.61
CA ASP A 99 3.69 9.62 -9.94
C ASP A 99 5.21 9.38 -9.99
N ARG A 100 6.02 10.26 -9.39
CA ARG A 100 7.48 10.12 -9.31
C ARG A 100 7.89 8.96 -8.41
N THR A 101 7.19 8.77 -7.28
CA THR A 101 7.34 7.58 -6.42
C THR A 101 7.07 6.31 -7.22
N MET A 102 5.94 6.24 -7.93
CA MET A 102 5.58 5.03 -8.68
C MET A 102 6.49 4.77 -9.88
N GLN A 103 7.03 5.80 -10.52
CA GLN A 103 8.07 5.62 -11.53
C GLN A 103 9.29 4.91 -10.96
N PHE A 104 9.75 5.24 -9.75
CA PHE A 104 10.81 4.49 -9.10
C PHE A 104 10.43 3.04 -8.83
N PHE A 105 9.24 2.77 -8.28
CA PHE A 105 8.78 1.40 -8.05
C PHE A 105 8.78 0.57 -9.34
N VAL A 106 8.20 1.11 -10.42
CA VAL A 106 7.97 0.37 -11.67
C VAL A 106 9.21 0.28 -12.55
N GLN A 107 10.01 1.34 -12.63
CA GLN A 107 11.12 1.45 -13.58
C GLN A 107 12.48 1.14 -12.95
N THR A 108 12.59 1.16 -11.62
CA THR A 108 13.87 0.93 -10.92
C THR A 108 13.76 -0.22 -9.93
N LEU A 109 12.90 -0.11 -8.92
CA LEU A 109 12.87 -1.07 -7.80
C LEU A 109 12.43 -2.46 -8.26
N LYS A 110 11.28 -2.59 -8.95
CA LYS A 110 10.81 -3.89 -9.43
C LYS A 110 11.80 -4.56 -10.39
N PRO A 111 12.36 -3.88 -11.42
CA PRO A 111 13.39 -4.47 -12.27
C PRO A 111 14.63 -4.94 -11.50
N TYR A 112 15.07 -4.18 -10.48
CA TYR A 112 16.17 -4.59 -9.61
C TYR A 112 15.82 -5.87 -8.83
N ILE A 113 14.66 -5.90 -8.17
CA ILE A 113 14.23 -7.07 -7.41
C ILE A 113 14.10 -8.30 -8.32
N ASP A 114 13.51 -8.16 -9.51
CA ASP A 114 13.36 -9.24 -10.49
C ASP A 114 14.69 -9.77 -11.05
N ALA A 115 15.75 -8.95 -11.05
CA ALA A 115 17.08 -9.34 -11.52
C ALA A 115 17.93 -10.01 -10.42
N HIS A 116 17.68 -9.70 -9.16
CA HIS A 116 18.51 -10.12 -8.03
C HIS A 116 17.88 -11.20 -7.13
N TYR A 117 16.56 -11.41 -7.23
CA TYR A 117 15.81 -12.36 -6.42
C TYR A 117 14.91 -13.27 -7.27
N PRO A 118 14.55 -14.46 -6.78
CA PRO A 118 13.71 -15.42 -7.50
C PRO A 118 12.24 -15.00 -7.49
N THR A 119 11.85 -14.11 -8.39
CA THR A 119 10.47 -13.59 -8.45
C THR A 119 9.62 -14.26 -9.53
N LEU A 120 8.33 -14.40 -9.24
CA LEU A 120 7.29 -14.59 -10.25
C LEU A 120 6.96 -13.23 -10.88
N ARG A 121 7.61 -12.92 -12.00
CA ARG A 121 7.63 -11.57 -12.61
C ARG A 121 6.30 -11.08 -13.18
N ASP A 122 5.37 -11.99 -13.49
CA ASP A 122 4.06 -11.69 -14.05
C ASP A 122 3.22 -10.87 -13.05
N ARG A 123 2.46 -9.89 -13.55
CA ARG A 123 1.65 -8.98 -12.72
C ARG A 123 0.75 -9.73 -11.72
N ARG A 124 0.25 -10.92 -12.08
CA ARG A 124 -0.64 -11.73 -11.22
C ARG A 124 -0.01 -12.05 -9.87
N PHE A 125 1.31 -12.10 -9.80
CA PHE A 125 2.11 -12.37 -8.60
C PHE A 125 2.85 -11.15 -8.06
N THR A 126 2.53 -9.95 -8.58
CA THR A 126 3.11 -8.68 -8.12
C THR A 126 2.01 -7.85 -7.48
N TRP A 127 2.16 -7.56 -6.20
CA TRP A 127 1.15 -6.87 -5.39
C TRP A 127 1.74 -5.63 -4.74
N ILE A 128 0.90 -4.70 -4.31
CA ILE A 128 1.32 -3.48 -3.63
C ILE A 128 0.44 -3.18 -2.43
N GLY A 129 0.99 -2.60 -1.37
CA GLY A 129 0.25 -2.30 -0.15
C GLY A 129 0.86 -1.22 0.73
N GLY A 130 0.06 -0.71 1.67
CA GLY A 130 0.50 0.23 2.70
C GLY A 130 -0.67 0.71 3.55
N SER A 131 -0.37 1.56 4.54
CA SER A 131 -1.38 2.25 5.35
C SER A 131 -1.32 3.77 5.21
N SER A 132 -2.41 4.46 5.54
CA SER A 132 -2.46 5.92 5.54
C SER A 132 -2.06 6.49 4.17
N CYS A 133 -1.05 7.36 4.08
CA CYS A 133 -0.49 7.81 2.79
C CYS A 133 0.01 6.63 1.91
N GLY A 134 0.60 5.59 2.49
CA GLY A 134 0.97 4.37 1.78
C GLY A 134 -0.25 3.59 1.26
N GLY A 135 -1.35 3.59 2.00
CA GLY A 135 -2.63 3.02 1.57
C GLY A 135 -3.25 3.79 0.41
N THR A 136 -3.14 5.13 0.45
CA THR A 136 -3.50 6.03 -0.66
C THR A 136 -2.69 5.73 -1.92
N MET A 137 -1.37 5.54 -1.76
CA MET A 137 -0.49 5.17 -2.88
C MET A 137 -0.76 3.76 -3.40
N ALA A 138 -1.11 2.80 -2.54
CA ALA A 138 -1.50 1.46 -2.97
C ALA A 138 -2.78 1.50 -3.82
N TYR A 139 -3.79 2.30 -3.42
CA TYR A 139 -5.00 2.51 -4.22
C TYR A 139 -4.66 3.15 -5.58
N PHE A 140 -3.85 4.20 -5.57
CA PHE A 140 -3.37 4.86 -6.78
C PHE A 140 -2.63 3.90 -7.73
N ALA A 141 -1.72 3.08 -7.20
CA ALA A 141 -0.96 2.10 -7.95
C ALA A 141 -1.85 0.99 -8.52
N GLY A 142 -2.83 0.51 -7.76
CA GLY A 142 -3.80 -0.48 -8.23
C GLY A 142 -4.63 0.03 -9.42
N ILE A 143 -4.86 1.33 -9.52
CA ILE A 143 -5.57 1.92 -10.66
C ILE A 143 -4.64 2.26 -11.80
N ARG A 144 -3.64 3.13 -11.55
CA ARG A 144 -2.82 3.73 -12.61
C ARG A 144 -1.67 2.84 -13.08
N HIS A 145 -1.26 1.88 -12.24
CA HIS A 145 -0.18 0.93 -12.52
C HIS A 145 -0.68 -0.52 -12.47
N SER A 146 -1.96 -0.75 -12.78
CA SER A 146 -2.60 -2.08 -12.83
C SER A 146 -1.96 -3.07 -13.82
N ALA A 147 -1.20 -2.56 -14.79
CA ALA A 147 -0.41 -3.41 -15.70
C ALA A 147 0.76 -4.10 -14.98
N VAL A 148 1.20 -3.55 -13.83
CA VAL A 148 2.31 -4.05 -13.02
C VAL A 148 1.80 -4.74 -11.76
N PHE A 149 0.81 -4.16 -11.07
CA PHE A 149 0.29 -4.67 -9.81
C PHE A 149 -1.12 -5.23 -9.98
N SER A 150 -1.33 -6.50 -9.67
CA SER A 150 -2.66 -7.14 -9.77
C SER A 150 -3.50 -6.97 -8.50
N LYS A 151 -2.88 -6.68 -7.36
CA LYS A 151 -3.59 -6.51 -6.09
C LYS A 151 -3.06 -5.31 -5.32
N ALA A 152 -3.98 -4.53 -4.77
CA ALA A 152 -3.68 -3.36 -3.95
C ALA A 152 -4.25 -3.53 -2.53
N VAL A 153 -3.40 -3.40 -1.52
CA VAL A 153 -3.77 -3.44 -0.09
C VAL A 153 -3.81 -2.02 0.46
N CYS A 154 -5.01 -1.50 0.62
CA CYS A 154 -5.27 -0.10 0.99
C CYS A 154 -5.80 -0.07 2.43
N VAL A 155 -4.89 0.01 3.41
CA VAL A 155 -5.26 0.07 4.83
C VAL A 155 -5.39 1.52 5.28
N SER A 156 -6.52 1.88 5.90
CA SER A 156 -6.81 3.23 6.42
C SER A 156 -6.35 4.35 5.47
N PRO A 157 -6.73 4.32 4.17
CA PRO A 157 -6.09 5.18 3.19
C PRO A 157 -6.45 6.66 3.41
N PHE A 158 -5.46 7.54 3.38
CA PHE A 158 -5.63 8.99 3.53
C PHE A 158 -6.18 9.62 2.23
N ILE A 159 -7.47 9.41 1.98
CA ILE A 159 -8.15 9.81 0.73
C ILE A 159 -8.87 11.16 0.80
N ALA A 160 -9.21 11.64 2.00
CA ALA A 160 -10.11 12.78 2.19
C ALA A 160 -9.69 14.05 1.43
N PRO A 161 -8.41 14.48 1.44
CA PRO A 161 -7.99 15.69 0.75
C PRO A 161 -7.99 15.57 -0.79
N MET A 162 -8.02 14.34 -1.30
CA MET A 162 -7.87 14.01 -2.72
C MET A 162 -9.09 13.25 -3.26
N TYR A 163 -10.21 13.33 -2.54
CA TYR A 163 -11.36 12.48 -2.77
C TYR A 163 -11.93 12.60 -4.20
N GLU A 164 -12.15 13.83 -4.65
CA GLU A 164 -12.68 14.10 -5.99
C GLU A 164 -11.70 13.69 -7.10
N GLN A 165 -10.40 13.90 -6.88
CA GLN A 165 -9.35 13.46 -7.80
C GLN A 165 -9.35 11.93 -7.93
N PHE A 166 -9.54 11.19 -6.82
CA PHE A 166 -9.65 9.73 -6.85
C PHE A 166 -10.93 9.25 -7.54
N LEU A 167 -12.08 9.90 -7.32
CA LEU A 167 -13.31 9.57 -8.04
C LEU A 167 -13.10 9.71 -9.55
N GLN A 168 -12.45 10.79 -9.99
CA GLN A 168 -12.17 11.02 -11.40
C GLN A 168 -11.17 10.00 -11.95
N LEU A 169 -10.07 9.74 -11.23
CA LEU A 169 -9.06 8.76 -11.62
C LEU A 169 -9.68 7.36 -11.82
N THR A 170 -10.47 6.89 -10.86
CA THR A 170 -11.10 5.57 -10.91
C THR A 170 -12.08 5.47 -12.07
N LYS A 171 -12.78 6.56 -12.38
CA LYS A 171 -13.71 6.64 -13.51
C LYS A 171 -12.98 6.56 -14.86
N GLU A 172 -11.98 7.41 -15.08
CA GLU A 172 -11.33 7.61 -16.38
C GLU A 172 -10.30 6.53 -16.74
N THR A 173 -9.67 5.92 -15.75
CA THR A 173 -8.56 4.99 -16.01
C THR A 173 -9.06 3.65 -16.52
N VAL A 174 -8.44 3.14 -17.58
CA VAL A 174 -8.60 1.74 -18.00
C VAL A 174 -7.71 0.87 -17.10
N ILE A 175 -8.35 0.16 -16.18
CA ILE A 175 -7.67 -0.74 -15.24
C ILE A 175 -7.54 -2.12 -15.89
N SER A 176 -6.39 -2.76 -15.71
CA SER A 176 -6.13 -4.11 -16.20
C SER A 176 -7.13 -5.10 -15.60
N PRO A 177 -7.64 -6.09 -16.38
CA PRO A 177 -8.50 -7.14 -15.85
C PRO A 177 -7.87 -7.87 -14.64
N ASP A 178 -8.71 -8.55 -13.84
CA ASP A 178 -8.29 -9.31 -12.65
C ASP A 178 -7.54 -8.49 -11.59
N THR A 179 -7.64 -7.15 -11.63
CA THR A 179 -7.12 -6.29 -10.57
C THR A 179 -8.08 -6.31 -9.38
N ALA A 180 -7.58 -6.53 -8.17
CA ALA A 180 -8.40 -6.58 -6.97
C ALA A 180 -7.87 -5.66 -5.85
N PHE A 181 -8.79 -5.18 -5.02
CA PHE A 181 -8.47 -4.23 -3.96
C PHE A 181 -8.89 -4.79 -2.60
N TYR A 182 -8.00 -4.70 -1.63
CA TYR A 182 -8.34 -4.84 -0.21
C TYR A 182 -8.45 -3.44 0.37
N LEU A 183 -9.57 -3.14 1.02
CA LEU A 183 -9.85 -1.82 1.56
C LEU A 183 -10.31 -1.95 3.01
N SER A 184 -9.54 -1.38 3.93
CA SER A 184 -9.87 -1.37 5.36
C SER A 184 -9.77 0.02 5.95
N TRP A 185 -10.53 0.23 7.03
CA TRP A 185 -10.49 1.40 7.90
C TRP A 185 -11.17 1.06 9.22
N GLY A 186 -10.82 1.79 10.27
CA GLY A 186 -11.26 1.59 11.64
C GLY A 186 -12.31 2.60 12.10
N ALA A 187 -13.21 2.16 12.99
CA ALA A 187 -14.24 3.03 13.54
C ALA A 187 -13.71 4.07 14.55
N LYS A 188 -12.50 3.87 15.09
CA LYS A 188 -11.90 4.72 16.13
C LYS A 188 -10.68 5.48 15.63
N GLU A 189 -10.52 5.65 14.32
CA GLU A 189 -9.38 6.37 13.73
C GLU A 189 -9.43 7.86 14.04
N ASN A 190 -10.57 8.49 13.81
CA ASN A 190 -10.71 9.94 13.81
C ASN A 190 -11.95 10.45 14.59
N GLY A 191 -12.62 9.56 15.32
CA GLY A 191 -13.89 9.84 16.02
C GLY A 191 -15.14 9.66 15.15
N ASP A 192 -16.31 9.56 15.78
CA ASP A 192 -17.54 9.05 15.15
C ASP A 192 -17.97 9.80 13.88
N HIS A 193 -17.89 11.14 13.87
CA HIS A 193 -18.27 11.92 12.69
C HIS A 193 -17.29 11.74 11.53
N LEU A 194 -15.99 11.69 11.80
CA LEU A 194 -14.98 11.49 10.75
C LEU A 194 -15.02 10.07 10.20
N PHE A 195 -15.37 9.07 11.02
CA PHE A 195 -15.62 7.71 10.55
C PHE A 195 -16.75 7.63 9.51
N VAL A 196 -17.83 8.40 9.69
CA VAL A 196 -18.93 8.44 8.70
C VAL A 196 -18.44 9.01 7.37
N TYR A 197 -17.66 10.09 7.40
CA TYR A 197 -17.08 10.68 6.18
C TYR A 197 -16.11 9.72 5.50
N GLU A 198 -15.20 9.10 6.25
CA GLU A 198 -14.26 8.12 5.73
C GLU A 198 -14.98 6.92 5.12
N THR A 199 -15.98 6.38 5.80
CA THR A 199 -16.84 5.30 5.30
C THR A 199 -17.52 5.70 4.00
N LYS A 200 -18.10 6.90 3.90
CA LYS A 200 -18.70 7.41 2.65
C LYS A 200 -17.68 7.41 1.52
N MET A 201 -16.51 7.99 1.74
CA MET A 201 -15.49 8.13 0.69
C MET A 201 -14.93 6.77 0.25
N CYS A 202 -14.58 5.90 1.20
CA CYS A 202 -14.09 4.55 0.92
C CYS A 202 -15.13 3.71 0.15
N THR A 203 -16.40 3.76 0.56
CA THR A 203 -17.47 2.99 -0.09
C THR A 203 -17.83 3.55 -1.47
N GLU A 204 -17.84 4.87 -1.67
CA GLU A 204 -18.07 5.46 -2.99
C GLU A 204 -16.94 5.11 -3.98
N LEU A 205 -15.67 5.18 -3.56
CA LEU A 205 -14.53 4.74 -4.37
C LEU A 205 -14.59 3.25 -4.71
N ALA A 206 -14.95 2.42 -3.74
CA ALA A 206 -15.12 0.99 -3.96
C ALA A 206 -16.29 0.68 -4.91
N ASN A 207 -17.42 1.38 -4.78
CA ASN A 207 -18.55 1.22 -5.69
C ASN A 207 -18.15 1.53 -7.14
N ARG A 208 -17.31 2.55 -7.39
CA ARG A 208 -16.77 2.81 -8.74
C ARG A 208 -15.95 1.65 -9.30
N LEU A 209 -15.17 0.97 -8.47
CA LEU A 209 -14.41 -0.22 -8.87
C LEU A 209 -15.34 -1.40 -9.17
N ILE A 210 -16.34 -1.63 -8.31
CA ILE A 210 -17.32 -2.71 -8.45
C ILE A 210 -18.19 -2.50 -9.70
N GLU A 211 -18.64 -1.28 -9.98
CA GLU A 211 -19.36 -0.91 -11.22
C GLU A 211 -18.56 -1.26 -12.48
N LYS A 212 -17.23 -1.27 -12.38
CA LYS A 212 -16.30 -1.65 -13.47
C LYS A 212 -15.88 -3.14 -13.42
N ASN A 213 -16.53 -3.95 -12.57
CA ASN A 213 -16.27 -5.38 -12.34
C ASN A 213 -14.91 -5.70 -11.70
N PHE A 214 -14.35 -4.79 -10.89
CA PHE A 214 -13.16 -5.08 -10.10
C PHE A 214 -13.53 -5.52 -8.68
N PRO A 215 -13.04 -6.68 -8.19
CA PRO A 215 -13.30 -7.13 -6.83
C PRO A 215 -12.75 -6.16 -5.78
N VAL A 216 -13.57 -5.86 -4.78
CA VAL A 216 -13.17 -5.11 -3.59
C VAL A 216 -13.50 -5.92 -2.34
N TYR A 217 -12.47 -6.17 -1.53
CA TYR A 217 -12.56 -6.90 -0.27
C TYR A 217 -12.51 -5.88 0.87
N PHE A 218 -13.65 -5.68 1.53
CA PHE A 218 -13.75 -4.78 2.67
C PHE A 218 -13.34 -5.47 3.97
N ASN A 219 -12.60 -4.76 4.82
CA ASN A 219 -12.30 -5.20 6.19
C ASN A 219 -12.43 -4.04 7.18
N VAL A 220 -13.66 -3.58 7.43
CA VAL A 220 -13.91 -2.49 8.39
C VAL A 220 -13.66 -2.99 9.81
N LYS A 221 -12.87 -2.26 10.61
CA LYS A 221 -12.46 -2.65 11.97
C LYS A 221 -13.30 -1.90 13.02
N PRO A 222 -14.30 -2.53 13.68
CA PRO A 222 -15.20 -1.82 14.60
C PRO A 222 -14.53 -1.16 15.82
N SER A 223 -13.31 -1.57 16.16
CA SER A 223 -12.52 -0.96 17.22
C SER A 223 -11.13 -0.50 16.75
N GLY A 224 -10.88 -0.53 15.44
CA GLY A 224 -9.59 -0.16 14.87
C GLY A 224 -9.32 1.34 14.96
N ARG A 225 -8.08 1.67 15.31
CA ARG A 225 -7.50 3.01 15.38
C ARG A 225 -6.49 3.20 14.24
N HIS A 226 -6.08 4.43 14.02
CA HIS A 226 -5.13 4.79 12.94
C HIS A 226 -3.69 4.59 13.42
N CYS A 227 -3.27 3.33 13.64
CA CYS A 227 -1.92 2.99 14.07
C CYS A 227 -1.50 1.57 13.68
N GLU A 228 -0.18 1.36 13.61
CA GLU A 228 0.46 0.12 13.21
C GLU A 228 0.04 -1.08 14.07
N ALA A 229 -0.15 -0.87 15.38
CA ALA A 229 -0.60 -1.92 16.29
C ALA A 229 -1.98 -2.50 15.94
N ASP A 230 -2.87 -1.68 15.37
CA ASP A 230 -4.20 -2.15 14.96
C ASP A 230 -4.16 -2.70 13.52
N TRP A 231 -3.32 -2.12 12.65
CA TRP A 231 -3.09 -2.61 11.28
C TRP A 231 -2.40 -3.99 11.24
N SER A 232 -1.50 -4.28 12.18
CA SER A 232 -0.82 -5.59 12.28
C SER A 232 -1.83 -6.74 12.48
N LEU A 233 -2.95 -6.47 13.15
CA LEU A 233 -4.05 -7.44 13.35
C LEU A 233 -4.79 -7.78 12.05
N GLU A 234 -4.55 -7.04 10.96
CA GLU A 234 -5.15 -7.27 9.64
C GLU A 234 -4.29 -8.15 8.75
N VAL A 235 -2.99 -8.31 9.06
CA VAL A 235 -2.04 -9.07 8.22
C VAL A 235 -2.55 -10.48 7.86
N PRO A 236 -3.18 -11.26 8.77
CA PRO A 236 -3.73 -12.55 8.39
C PRO A 236 -4.80 -12.49 7.28
N GLU A 237 -5.68 -11.48 7.32
CA GLU A 237 -6.72 -11.29 6.30
C GLU A 237 -6.14 -10.75 4.99
N ILE A 238 -5.15 -9.86 5.09
CA ILE A 238 -4.39 -9.37 3.93
C ILE A 238 -3.72 -10.53 3.21
N LEU A 239 -3.01 -11.41 3.92
CA LEU A 239 -2.37 -12.58 3.33
C LEU A 239 -3.38 -13.56 2.73
N LYS A 240 -4.57 -13.72 3.33
CA LYS A 240 -5.65 -14.52 2.71
C LYS A 240 -6.11 -13.89 1.39
N PHE A 241 -6.33 -12.58 1.37
CA PHE A 241 -6.71 -11.84 0.16
C PHE A 241 -5.66 -11.97 -0.96
N LEU A 242 -4.37 -11.79 -0.63
CA LEU A 242 -3.29 -11.85 -1.61
C LEU A 242 -3.17 -13.23 -2.26
N PHE A 243 -3.39 -14.30 -1.51
CA PHE A 243 -3.33 -15.67 -2.02
C PHE A 243 -4.67 -16.23 -2.53
N HIS A 244 -5.78 -15.50 -2.39
CA HIS A 244 -7.06 -15.88 -2.97
C HIS A 244 -7.02 -15.78 -4.50
N ARG A 245 -7.64 -16.72 -5.22
CA ARG A 245 -7.68 -16.73 -6.69
C ARG A 245 -8.94 -16.08 -7.20
#